data_AF-A0A835H534-F1
#
_entry.id   AF-A0A835H534-F1
#
_cell.length_a   1.000
_cell.length_b   1.000
_cell.length_c   1.000
_cell.angle_alpha   90.00
_cell.angle_beta   90.00
_cell.angle_gamma   90.00
#
_symmetry.space_group_name_H-M   'P 1'
#
loop_
_entity.id
_entity.type
_entity.pdbx_description
1 polymer ?
#
loop_
_entity_poly.entity_id
_entity_poly.type
_entity_poly.pdbx_seq_one_letter_code
_entity_poly.pdbx_strand_id
1 'polypeptide(L)'
;MWNCPYASDNFLSFTEDFRDKNASPSFKMLSEVAHNKGIAIVGGSIPEQYGGRLYNTSCIFGIDGELLAEHRKVHLFDMNAPGDISFKESDNFTSGDRPTVVDTGHEKTTVIAEVNYSMIPLR
;
A
#
# COMPACT_ATOMS: atom_id res chain seq x y z
N MET A 1 -5.27 3.82 0.11
CA MET A 1 -4.51 4.65 1.06
C MET A 1 -5.44 5.12 2.16
N TRP A 2 -5.19 4.72 3.42
CA TRP A 2 -6.10 5.02 4.54
C TRP A 2 -5.59 6.09 5.51
N ASN A 3 -4.28 6.36 5.52
CA ASN A 3 -3.66 7.39 6.37
C ASN A 3 -3.63 8.78 5.71
N CYS A 4 -4.07 8.90 4.44
CA CYS A 4 -3.94 10.09 3.62
C CYS A 4 -5.25 10.33 2.83
N PRO A 5 -5.73 11.59 2.71
CA PRO A 5 -6.76 11.93 1.74
C PRO A 5 -6.30 11.55 0.33
N TYR A 6 -7.20 10.98 -0.49
CA TYR A 6 -6.84 10.50 -1.83
C TYR A 6 -6.82 11.66 -2.84
N ALA A 7 -5.85 12.56 -2.70
CA ALA A 7 -5.64 13.73 -3.54
C ALA A 7 -4.13 14.02 -3.70
N SER A 8 -3.71 14.35 -4.92
CA SER A 8 -2.31 14.47 -5.35
C SER A 8 -1.45 15.33 -4.42
N ASP A 9 -1.97 16.51 -4.05
CA ASP A 9 -1.24 17.50 -3.23
C ASP A 9 -0.92 17.00 -1.82
N ASN A 10 -1.59 15.94 -1.36
CA ASN A 10 -1.40 15.40 -0.03
C ASN A 10 -0.40 14.24 -0.01
N PHE A 11 -0.22 13.50 -1.11
CA PHE A 11 0.48 12.21 -1.05
C PHE A 11 1.86 12.30 -0.41
N LEU A 12 2.68 13.27 -0.83
CA LEU A 12 4.04 13.48 -0.29
C LEU A 12 4.04 13.82 1.21
N SER A 13 3.09 14.62 1.69
CA SER A 13 3.05 15.07 3.09
C SER A 13 2.68 13.96 4.07
N PHE A 14 2.06 12.87 3.57
CA PHE A 14 1.63 11.73 4.37
C PHE A 14 2.48 10.48 4.11
N THR A 15 3.57 10.59 3.33
CA THR A 15 4.46 9.45 3.08
C THR A 15 5.19 9.03 4.35
N GLU A 16 5.44 7.75 4.45
CA GLU A 16 6.30 7.18 5.48
C GLU A 16 7.49 6.45 4.85
N ASP A 17 8.68 6.54 5.46
CA ASP A 17 9.82 5.69 5.11
C ASP A 17 9.96 4.58 6.15
N PHE A 18 9.51 3.38 5.79
CA PHE A 18 9.46 2.22 6.70
C PHE A 18 10.82 1.77 7.24
N ARG A 19 11.94 2.30 6.72
CA ARG A 19 13.30 2.03 7.23
C ARG A 19 13.62 2.92 8.42
N ASP A 20 12.91 4.04 8.57
CA ASP A 20 12.92 4.87 9.77
C ASP A 20 11.60 4.72 10.54
N LYS A 21 11.63 3.89 11.58
CA LYS A 21 10.48 3.66 12.47
C LYS A 21 10.02 4.94 13.19
N ASN A 22 10.86 5.95 13.34
CA ASN A 22 10.47 7.23 13.94
C ASN A 22 9.73 8.14 12.95
N ALA A 23 9.96 7.94 11.65
CA ALA A 23 9.26 8.64 10.57
C ALA A 23 8.06 7.85 10.00
N SER A 24 7.67 6.74 10.66
CA SER A 24 6.62 5.84 10.17
C SER A 24 5.58 5.51 11.24
N PRO A 25 4.73 6.49 11.65
CA PRO A 25 3.74 6.28 12.71
C PRO A 25 2.69 5.23 12.36
N SER A 26 2.23 5.15 11.11
CA SER A 26 1.25 4.14 10.66
C SER A 26 1.87 2.75 10.68
N PHE A 27 3.09 2.61 10.16
CA PHE A 27 3.84 1.35 10.21
C PHE A 27 4.01 0.86 11.65
N LYS A 28 4.48 1.75 12.54
CA LYS A 28 4.72 1.44 13.95
C LYS A 28 3.44 1.02 14.66
N MET A 29 2.36 1.77 14.46
CA MET A 29 1.05 1.48 15.06
C MET A 29 0.51 0.12 14.63
N LEU A 30 0.64 -0.27 13.35
CA LEU A 30 0.22 -1.59 12.89
C LEU A 30 1.07 -2.72 13.49
N SER A 31 2.40 -2.55 13.54
CA SER A 31 3.33 -3.50 14.17
C SER A 31 3.00 -3.72 15.64
N GLU A 32 2.77 -2.64 16.40
CA GLU A 32 2.41 -2.70 17.82
C GLU A 32 1.05 -3.38 18.05
N VAL A 33 0.04 -3.09 17.22
CA VAL A 33 -1.28 -3.73 17.34
C VAL A 33 -1.20 -5.22 17.04
N ALA A 34 -0.45 -5.61 16.00
CA ALA A 34 -0.25 -7.02 15.64
C ALA A 34 0.38 -7.80 16.79
N HIS A 35 1.49 -7.29 17.35
CA HIS A 35 2.16 -7.86 18.52
C HIS A 35 1.24 -7.96 19.73
N ASN A 36 0.63 -6.84 20.14
CA ASN A 36 -0.16 -6.76 21.36
C ASN A 36 -1.43 -7.61 21.33
N LYS A 37 -1.94 -7.92 20.14
CA LYS A 37 -3.14 -8.74 19.96
C LYS A 37 -2.84 -10.17 19.53
N GLY A 38 -1.59 -10.50 19.17
CA GLY A 38 -1.21 -11.82 18.68
C GLY A 38 -1.91 -12.18 17.38
N ILE A 39 -2.07 -11.21 16.46
CA ILE A 39 -2.76 -11.39 15.18
C ILE A 39 -1.87 -10.97 14.02
N ALA A 40 -2.01 -11.66 12.89
CA ALA A 40 -1.48 -11.16 11.63
C ALA A 40 -2.38 -10.05 11.08
N ILE A 41 -1.77 -9.00 10.50
CA ILE A 41 -2.49 -7.85 9.96
C ILE A 41 -2.07 -7.60 8.51
N VAL A 42 -3.05 -7.60 7.60
CA VAL A 42 -2.91 -6.99 6.27
C VAL A 42 -3.27 -5.52 6.42
N GLY A 43 -2.24 -4.67 6.44
CA GLY A 43 -2.33 -3.27 6.88
C GLY A 43 -3.03 -2.30 5.93
N GLY A 44 -3.90 -2.76 5.03
CA GLY A 44 -4.38 -1.95 3.90
C GLY A 44 -3.19 -1.34 3.16
N SER A 45 -3.33 -0.17 2.56
CA SER A 45 -2.22 0.52 1.89
C SER A 45 -2.01 1.95 2.39
N ILE A 46 -0.79 2.47 2.38
CA ILE A 46 -0.41 3.86 2.69
C ILE A 46 0.67 4.35 1.69
N PRO A 47 0.91 5.66 1.53
CA PRO A 47 1.99 6.16 0.70
C PRO A 47 3.35 5.90 1.38
N GLU A 48 4.23 5.21 0.67
CA GLU A 48 5.60 4.90 1.08
C GLU A 48 6.56 5.81 0.30
N GLN A 49 7.54 6.39 0.98
CA GLN A 49 8.69 7.01 0.32
C GLN A 49 9.90 6.08 0.39
N TYR A 50 10.47 5.73 -0.76
CA TYR A 50 11.66 4.89 -0.82
C TYR A 50 12.53 5.24 -2.03
N GLY A 51 13.82 5.53 -1.79
CA GLY A 51 14.78 5.82 -2.86
C GLY A 51 14.38 7.02 -3.74
N GLY A 52 13.75 8.04 -3.14
CA GLY A 52 13.27 9.23 -3.85
C GLY A 52 12.01 9.02 -4.70
N ARG A 53 11.34 7.87 -4.57
CA ARG A 53 10.09 7.53 -5.26
C ARG A 53 8.98 7.29 -4.26
N LEU A 54 7.74 7.49 -4.69
CA LEU A 54 6.56 7.16 -3.90
C LEU A 54 5.96 5.84 -4.36
N TYR A 55 5.44 5.06 -3.43
CA TYR A 55 4.73 3.82 -3.71
C TYR A 55 3.41 3.75 -2.92
N ASN A 56 2.40 3.10 -3.50
CA ASN A 56 1.18 2.76 -2.77
C ASN A 56 1.41 1.36 -2.17
N THR A 57 1.69 1.31 -0.87
CA THR A 57 2.29 0.12 -0.26
C THR A 57 1.43 -0.43 0.87
N SER A 58 1.20 -1.74 0.83
CA SER A 58 0.57 -2.52 1.88
C SER A 58 1.60 -3.30 2.68
N CYS A 59 1.68 -3.04 3.98
CA CYS A 59 2.54 -3.79 4.89
C CYS A 59 1.75 -4.93 5.54
N ILE A 60 2.37 -6.11 5.61
CA ILE A 60 1.81 -7.28 6.28
C ILE A 60 2.64 -7.59 7.50
N PHE A 61 1.99 -7.60 8.66
CA PHE A 61 2.62 -7.89 9.94
C PHE A 61 2.22 -9.26 10.46
N GLY A 62 3.18 -9.97 11.04
CA GLY A 62 2.97 -11.24 11.72
C GLY A 62 2.43 -11.07 13.13
N ILE A 63 2.10 -12.19 13.77
CA ILE A 63 1.55 -12.23 15.14
C ILE A 63 2.51 -11.66 16.20
N ASP A 64 3.80 -11.62 15.91
CA ASP A 64 4.85 -11.06 16.74
C ASP A 64 5.07 -9.56 16.51
N GLY A 65 4.34 -8.96 15.56
CA GLY A 65 4.49 -7.58 15.13
C GLY A 65 5.61 -7.36 14.11
N GLU A 66 6.30 -8.41 13.67
CA GLU A 66 7.34 -8.28 12.66
C GLU A 66 6.75 -8.11 11.26
N LEU A 67 7.46 -7.36 10.42
CA LEU A 67 7.07 -7.16 9.02
C LEU A 67 7.37 -8.43 8.23
N LEU A 68 6.32 -9.08 7.72
CA LEU A 68 6.44 -10.29 6.90
C LEU A 68 6.65 -9.94 5.42
N ALA A 69 5.97 -8.89 4.93
CA ALA A 69 6.07 -8.47 3.54
C ALA A 69 5.65 -7.00 3.34
N GLU A 70 6.12 -6.44 2.23
CA GLU A 70 5.63 -5.20 1.64
C GLU A 70 5.06 -5.52 0.25
N HIS A 71 3.85 -5.06 -0.02
CA HIS A 71 3.23 -5.15 -1.33
C HIS A 71 3.04 -3.76 -1.91
N ARG A 72 3.86 -3.41 -2.89
CA ARG A 72 3.69 -2.20 -3.70
C ARG A 72 2.68 -2.50 -4.81
N LYS A 73 1.62 -1.71 -4.89
CA LYS A 73 0.56 -1.86 -5.89
C LYS A 73 1.15 -1.94 -7.29
N VAL A 74 0.89 -3.03 -8.01
CA VAL A 74 1.47 -3.27 -9.34
C VAL A 74 0.64 -2.54 -10.39
N HIS A 75 -0.69 -2.54 -10.24
CA HIS A 75 -1.61 -1.90 -11.18
C HIS A 75 -2.07 -0.54 -10.64
N LEU A 76 -1.40 0.53 -11.05
CA LEU A 76 -1.78 1.90 -10.66
C LEU A 76 -3.12 2.31 -11.30
N PHE A 77 -3.89 3.12 -10.57
CA PHE A 77 -5.20 3.56 -11.01
C PHE A 77 -5.09 4.83 -11.88
N ASP A 78 -5.04 4.60 -13.20
CA ASP A 78 -5.06 5.66 -14.20
C ASP A 78 -6.39 5.65 -14.95
N MET A 79 -7.24 6.63 -14.65
CA MET A 79 -8.55 6.81 -15.26
C MET A 79 -8.54 8.07 -16.12
N ASN A 80 -9.01 7.93 -17.37
CA ASN A 80 -9.27 9.05 -18.25
C ASN A 80 -10.66 8.88 -18.87
N ALA A 81 -11.63 9.63 -18.36
CA ALA A 81 -12.96 9.73 -18.95
C ALA A 81 -13.10 11.12 -19.60
N PRO A 82 -13.07 11.21 -20.96
CA PRO A 82 -13.19 12.48 -21.66
C PRO A 82 -14.48 13.22 -21.26
N GLY A 83 -14.34 14.43 -20.73
CA GLY A 83 -15.46 15.28 -20.31
C GLY A 83 -15.99 15.04 -18.89
N ASP A 84 -15.39 14.12 -18.13
CA ASP A 84 -15.83 13.78 -16.78
C ASP A 84 -14.67 13.98 -15.77
N ILE A 85 -13.88 12.94 -15.51
CA ILE A 85 -12.78 12.96 -14.55
C ILE A 85 -11.54 12.32 -15.17
N SER A 86 -10.40 13.01 -15.02
CA SER A 86 -9.07 12.46 -15.28
C SER A 86 -8.32 12.35 -13.94
N PHE A 87 -7.90 11.14 -13.58
CA PHE A 87 -7.07 10.89 -12.41
C PHE A 87 -5.98 9.89 -12.77
N LYS A 88 -4.73 10.24 -12.49
CA LYS A 88 -3.57 9.37 -12.77
C LYS A 88 -2.76 9.16 -11.51
N GLU A 89 -2.93 7.99 -10.89
CA GLU A 89 -2.09 7.59 -9.76
C GLU A 89 -0.62 7.52 -10.17
N SER A 90 -0.35 7.16 -11.44
CA SER A 90 0.99 7.09 -12.03
C SER A 90 1.76 8.40 -12.05
N ASP A 91 1.09 9.55 -11.95
CA ASP A 91 1.77 10.85 -11.94
C ASP A 91 2.56 11.06 -10.63
N ASN A 92 2.19 10.33 -9.57
CA ASN A 92 2.78 10.47 -8.24
C ASN A 92 3.47 9.17 -7.77
N PHE A 93 2.87 8.02 -8.03
CA PHE A 93 3.33 6.72 -7.53
C PHE A 93 4.07 5.91 -8.59
N THR A 94 5.06 5.16 -8.15
CA THR A 94 5.75 4.13 -8.93
C THR A 94 5.05 2.79 -8.70
N SER A 95 4.89 1.99 -9.76
CA SER A 95 4.31 0.66 -9.69
C SER A 95 5.22 -0.32 -8.94
N GLY A 96 4.63 -1.29 -8.27
CA GLY A 96 5.32 -2.51 -7.87
C GLY A 96 5.73 -3.37 -9.07
N ASP A 97 6.48 -4.43 -8.79
CA ASP A 97 7.05 -5.34 -9.79
C ASP A 97 6.41 -6.74 -9.79
N ARG A 98 5.70 -7.12 -8.73
CA ARG A 98 5.10 -8.45 -8.59
C ARG A 98 3.94 -8.50 -7.57
N PRO A 99 3.01 -9.46 -7.74
CA PRO A 99 2.09 -9.85 -6.67
C PRO A 99 2.85 -10.34 -5.42
N THR A 100 2.24 -10.13 -4.26
CA THR A 100 2.82 -10.57 -2.98
C THR A 100 1.97 -11.69 -2.37
N VAL A 101 2.61 -12.82 -2.09
CA VAL A 101 2.06 -13.96 -1.36
C VAL A 101 2.85 -14.09 -0.08
N VAL A 102 2.15 -14.21 1.05
CA VAL A 102 2.78 -14.27 2.37
C VAL A 102 2.12 -15.34 3.23
N ASP A 103 2.96 -16.13 3.90
CA ASP A 103 2.53 -17.06 4.93
C ASP A 103 2.45 -16.30 6.26
N THR A 104 1.28 -16.30 6.87
CA THR A 104 1.03 -15.63 8.16
C THR A 104 1.06 -16.61 9.34
N GLY A 105 1.47 -17.87 9.12
CA GLY A 105 1.63 -18.89 10.17
C GLY A 105 0.33 -19.51 10.66
N HIS A 106 -0.82 -19.17 10.08
CA HIS A 106 -2.09 -19.85 10.26
C HIS A 106 -2.37 -20.77 9.06
N GLU A 107 -3.31 -21.72 9.16
CA GLU A 107 -3.68 -22.68 8.09
C GLU A 107 -4.09 -22.07 6.73
N LYS A 108 -3.98 -20.74 6.56
CA LYS A 108 -4.36 -19.98 5.38
C LYS A 108 -3.22 -19.05 4.95
N THR A 109 -2.74 -19.27 3.73
CA THR A 109 -1.89 -18.32 3.00
C THR A 109 -2.66 -17.05 2.70
N THR A 110 -2.04 -15.89 2.91
CA THR A 110 -2.63 -14.60 2.51
C THR A 110 -2.10 -14.20 1.14
N VAL A 111 -3.01 -13.94 0.20
CA VAL A 111 -2.70 -13.35 -1.10
C VAL A 111 -3.25 -11.93 -1.08
N ILE A 112 -2.40 -10.94 -1.36
CA ILE A 112 -2.88 -9.59 -1.61
C ILE A 112 -3.34 -9.54 -3.07
N ALA A 113 -4.65 -9.47 -3.25
CA ALA A 113 -5.27 -9.20 -4.54
C ALA A 113 -5.57 -7.70 -4.64
N GLU A 114 -5.08 -7.06 -5.70
CA GLU A 114 -5.42 -5.70 -6.04
C GLU A 114 -6.55 -5.68 -7.09
N VAL A 115 -7.49 -4.76 -6.94
CA VAL A 115 -8.56 -4.58 -7.93
C VAL A 115 -8.01 -3.69 -9.05
N ASN A 116 -7.83 -4.27 -10.23
CA ASN A 116 -7.50 -3.53 -11.44
C ASN A 116 -8.80 -3.10 -12.15
N TYR A 117 -9.03 -1.80 -12.24
CA TYR A 117 -10.00 -1.23 -13.16
C TYR A 117 -9.29 -0.80 -14.43
N SER A 118 -9.02 -1.74 -15.33
CA SER A 118 -8.74 -1.38 -16.71
C SER A 118 -10.07 -0.93 -17.31
N MET A 119 -10.29 0.37 -17.48
CA MET A 119 -11.37 0.81 -18.38
C MET A 119 -11.06 0.23 -19.75
N ILE A 120 -11.86 -0.75 -20.16
CA ILE A 120 -11.89 -1.25 -21.52
C ILE A 120 -12.02 -0.01 -22.40
N PRO A 121 -11.11 0.24 -23.37
CA PRO A 121 -11.29 1.35 -24.28
C PRO A 121 -12.64 1.12 -24.97
N LEU A 122 -13.59 2.03 -24.73
CA LEU A 122 -14.79 2.10 -25.54
C LEU A 122 -14.30 2.33 -26.98
N ARG A 123 -14.38 1.26 -27.78
CA ARG A 123 -14.14 1.32 -29.23
C ARG A 123 -15.18 2.21 -29.89
#